data_AF-A0A939W8K5-F1
#
_entry.id   AF-A0A939W8K5-F1
#
_cell.length_a   1.000
_cell.length_b   1.000
_cell.length_c   1.000
_cell.angle_alpha   90.00
_cell.angle_beta   90.00
_cell.angle_gamma   90.00
#
_symmetry.space_group_name_H-M   'P 1'
#
loop_
_entity.id
_entity.type
_entity.pdbx_description
1 polymer ?
#
loop_
_entity_poly.entity_id
_entity_poly.type
_entity_poly.pdbx_seq_one_letter_code
_entity_poly.pdbx_strand_id
1 'polypeptide(L)'
;MTRACRDRQNSRREEIMLHFMSDYMDGCHPKVLERLCQTNAELLPGYGADPHSLRACDLVRQACGLGGEADVFLLAGGTQTNVIAIDALLAPWEGVVA
;
A
#
# COMPACT_ATOMS: atom_id res chain seq x y z
N MET A 1 31.80 28.22 -30.87
CA MET A 1 31.23 26.87 -31.07
C MET A 1 31.29 25.96 -29.82
N THR A 2 31.99 26.33 -28.74
CA THR A 2 32.19 25.47 -27.56
C THR A 2 31.20 25.65 -26.40
N ARG A 3 30.38 26.71 -26.37
CA ARG A 3 29.34 26.92 -25.33
C ARG A 3 28.07 26.07 -25.56
N ALA A 4 27.58 26.00 -26.81
CA ALA A 4 26.36 25.27 -27.14
C ALA A 4 26.44 23.73 -26.96
N CYS A 5 27.66 23.16 -26.95
CA CYS A 5 27.87 21.75 -26.64
C CYS A 5 27.85 21.47 -25.12
N ARG A 6 28.23 22.47 -24.31
CA ARG A 6 28.25 22.37 -22.85
C ARG A 6 26.83 22.49 -22.26
N ASP A 7 26.00 23.33 -22.86
CA ASP A 7 24.60 23.49 -22.45
C ASP A 7 23.73 22.26 -22.80
N ARG A 8 24.04 21.56 -23.91
CA ARG A 8 23.39 20.27 -24.26
C ARG A 8 23.81 19.09 -23.38
N GLN A 9 24.96 19.18 -22.72
CA GLN A 9 25.41 18.15 -21.78
C GLN A 9 24.78 18.33 -20.40
N ASN A 10 24.37 19.55 -20.05
CA ASN A 10 23.75 19.83 -18.75
C ASN A 10 22.24 19.49 -18.71
N SER A 11 21.57 19.38 -19.87
CA SER A 11 20.16 18.98 -19.95
C SER A 11 19.93 17.46 -19.96
N ARG A 12 21.00 16.65 -19.93
CA ARG A 12 20.95 15.16 -19.94
C ARG A 12 21.38 14.50 -18.63
N ARG A 13 21.49 15.29 -17.57
CA ARG A 13 21.66 14.79 -16.21
C ARG A 13 20.70 15.56 -15.32
N GLU A 14 19.40 15.33 -15.49
CA GLU A 14 18.60 15.19 -14.28
C GLU A 14 19.25 14.01 -13.55
N GLU A 15 20.15 14.32 -12.61
CA GLU A 15 20.62 13.33 -11.66
C GLU A 15 19.36 12.73 -11.06
N ILE A 16 19.11 11.45 -11.37
CA ILE A 16 18.07 10.68 -10.70
C ILE A 16 18.51 10.66 -9.24
N MET A 17 17.97 11.58 -8.44
CA MET A 17 18.23 11.64 -7.01
C MET A 17 17.55 10.43 -6.41
N LEU A 18 18.32 9.36 -6.23
CA LEU A 18 17.83 8.14 -5.61
C LEU A 18 17.63 8.40 -4.12
N HIS A 19 16.38 8.38 -3.70
CA HIS A 19 16.00 8.54 -2.30
C HIS A 19 16.08 7.19 -1.59
N PHE A 20 17.03 7.04 -0.65
CA PHE A 20 17.27 5.81 0.11
C PHE A 20 16.84 5.91 1.59
N MET A 21 15.96 6.85 1.94
CA MET A 21 15.54 7.03 3.34
C MET A 21 14.56 5.94 3.79
N SER A 22 13.54 5.67 2.98
CA SER A 22 12.47 4.71 3.26
C SER A 22 11.73 4.37 1.97
N ASP A 23 11.06 3.21 1.97
CA ASP A 23 10.20 2.69 0.91
C ASP A 23 8.81 3.35 0.82
N TYR A 24 8.36 4.07 1.84
CA TYR A 24 7.09 4.83 1.82
C TYR A 24 7.28 6.33 1.52
N MET A 25 8.43 6.70 0.93
CA MET A 25 8.73 8.09 0.54
C MET A 25 8.00 8.53 -0.73
N ASP A 26 7.59 7.58 -1.56
CA ASP A 26 6.77 7.80 -2.74
C ASP A 26 5.30 7.48 -2.48
N GLY A 27 4.44 7.98 -3.36
CA GLY A 27 3.01 7.65 -3.36
C GLY A 27 2.74 6.20 -3.79
N CYS A 28 1.53 5.95 -4.29
CA CYS A 28 1.16 4.61 -4.76
C CYS A 28 1.61 4.34 -6.20
N HIS A 29 1.62 3.05 -6.57
CA HIS A 29 1.86 2.63 -7.95
C HIS A 29 0.82 3.27 -8.91
N PRO A 30 1.20 3.75 -10.12
CA PRO A 30 0.29 4.50 -11.00
C PRO A 30 -1.06 3.83 -11.32
N LYS A 31 -1.06 2.49 -11.47
CA LYS A 31 -2.30 1.70 -11.67
C LYS A 31 -3.28 1.77 -10.49
N VAL A 32 -2.78 1.91 -9.26
CA VAL A 32 -3.63 2.08 -8.07
C VAL A 32 -4.29 3.45 -8.13
N LEU A 33 -3.51 4.49 -8.43
CA LEU A 33 -4.05 5.85 -8.57
C LEU A 33 -5.08 5.95 -9.70
N GLU A 34 -4.81 5.36 -10.86
CA GLU A 34 -5.74 5.32 -11.98
C GLU A 34 -7.06 4.65 -11.57
N ARG A 35 -6.99 3.50 -10.89
CA ARG A 35 -8.20 2.79 -10.45
C ARG A 35 -8.99 3.57 -9.40
N LEU A 36 -8.31 4.24 -8.48
CA LEU A 36 -8.96 5.14 -7.51
C LEU A 36 -9.70 6.28 -8.22
N CYS A 37 -9.08 6.92 -9.21
CA CYS A 37 -9.74 7.96 -10.01
C CYS A 37 -10.97 7.44 -10.76
N GLN A 38 -10.90 6.24 -11.35
CA GLN A 38 -12.01 5.62 -12.07
C GLN A 38 -13.21 5.29 -11.16
N THR A 39 -12.96 4.93 -9.90
CA THR A 39 -13.99 4.54 -8.94
C THR A 39 -14.54 5.70 -8.11
N ASN A 40 -13.98 6.90 -8.23
CA ASN A 40 -14.26 8.03 -7.35
C ASN A 40 -15.74 8.49 -7.31
N ALA A 41 -16.50 8.23 -8.37
CA ALA A 41 -17.93 8.59 -8.46
C ALA A 41 -18.88 7.42 -8.14
N GLU A 42 -18.34 6.24 -7.80
CA GLU A 42 -19.15 5.08 -7.42
C GLU A 42 -19.75 5.31 -6.02
N LEU A 43 -21.07 5.15 -5.89
CA LEU A 43 -21.73 5.15 -4.58
C LEU A 43 -21.66 3.75 -3.99
N LEU A 44 -20.86 3.57 -2.95
CA LEU A 44 -20.57 2.27 -2.36
C LEU A 44 -20.90 2.27 -0.86
N PRO A 45 -21.32 1.12 -0.30
CA PRO A 45 -21.48 0.98 1.13
C PRO A 45 -20.14 1.13 1.85
N GLY A 46 -20.15 1.76 3.03
CA GLY A 46 -18.94 1.95 3.84
C GLY A 46 -18.51 0.71 4.62
N TYR A 47 -17.49 0.89 5.47
CA TYR A 47 -17.03 -0.10 6.45
C TYR A 47 -16.65 -1.48 5.86
N GLY A 48 -16.08 -1.49 4.65
CA GLY A 48 -15.57 -2.72 4.01
C GLY A 48 -16.64 -3.62 3.40
N ALA A 49 -17.90 -3.18 3.35
CA ALA A 49 -18.99 -3.92 2.74
C ALA A 49 -19.08 -3.73 1.21
N ASP A 50 -18.17 -2.95 0.62
CA ASP A 50 -18.17 -2.68 -0.82
C ASP A 50 -17.55 -3.82 -1.64
N PRO A 51 -17.89 -3.92 -2.95
CA PRO A 51 -17.38 -4.99 -3.80
C PRO A 51 -15.85 -4.98 -3.98
N HIS A 52 -15.17 -3.85 -3.87
CA HIS A 52 -13.71 -3.79 -4.01
C HIS A 52 -13.03 -4.37 -2.78
N SER A 53 -13.50 -4.01 -1.58
CA SER A 53 -13.02 -4.59 -0.32
C SER A 53 -13.25 -6.09 -0.26
N LEU A 54 -14.46 -6.56 -0.59
CA LEU A 54 -14.79 -7.99 -0.60
C LEU A 54 -13.89 -8.77 -1.58
N ARG A 55 -13.71 -8.24 -2.80
CA ARG A 55 -12.81 -8.84 -3.79
C ARG A 55 -11.36 -8.83 -3.32
N ALA A 56 -10.90 -7.76 -2.66
CA ALA A 56 -9.54 -7.71 -2.12
C ALA A 56 -9.33 -8.79 -1.06
N CYS A 57 -10.31 -9.00 -0.16
CA CYS A 57 -10.27 -10.08 0.82
C CYS A 57 -10.15 -11.47 0.17
N ASP A 58 -10.90 -11.74 -0.90
CA ASP A 58 -10.82 -13.01 -1.62
C ASP A 58 -9.46 -13.23 -2.29
N LEU A 59 -8.88 -12.17 -2.89
CA LEU A 59 -7.55 -12.22 -3.46
C LEU A 59 -6.47 -12.50 -2.41
N VAL A 60 -6.59 -11.92 -1.21
CA VAL A 60 -5.67 -12.20 -0.10
C VAL A 60 -5.77 -13.66 0.34
N ARG A 61 -6.99 -14.20 0.53
CA ARG A 61 -7.19 -15.62 0.86
C ARG A 61 -6.52 -16.53 -0.16
N GLN A 62 -6.78 -16.28 -1.45
CA GLN A 62 -6.20 -17.03 -2.54
C GLN A 62 -4.67 -16.96 -2.53
N ALA A 63 -4.09 -15.77 -2.33
CA ALA A 63 -2.64 -15.58 -2.27
C ALA A 63 -1.99 -16.31 -1.08
N CYS A 64 -2.70 -16.41 0.05
CA CYS A 64 -2.25 -17.15 1.23
C CYS A 64 -2.46 -18.67 1.12
N GLY A 65 -3.14 -19.17 0.08
CA GLY A 65 -3.48 -20.59 -0.05
C GLY A 65 -4.47 -21.08 1.01
N LEU A 66 -5.13 -20.15 1.70
CA LEU A 66 -6.17 -20.42 2.68
C LEU A 66 -7.49 -20.36 1.91
N GLY A 67 -8.29 -21.42 1.96
CA GLY A 67 -9.61 -21.44 1.34
C GLY A 67 -10.55 -20.38 1.91
N GLY A 68 -11.86 -20.52 1.68
CA GLY A 68 -12.87 -19.61 2.23
C GLY A 68 -13.03 -19.62 3.76
N GLU A 69 -12.09 -20.21 4.49
CA GLU A 69 -12.14 -20.40 5.95
C GLU A 69 -11.46 -19.27 6.73
N ALA A 70 -10.61 -18.46 6.09
CA ALA A 70 -9.90 -17.38 6.76
C ALA A 70 -10.70 -16.06 6.74
N ASP A 71 -10.80 -15.40 7.89
CA ASP A 71 -11.28 -14.02 7.97
C ASP A 71 -10.18 -13.04 7.54
N VAL A 72 -10.56 -12.02 6.77
CA VAL A 72 -9.65 -10.97 6.30
C VAL A 72 -10.21 -9.62 6.73
N PHE A 73 -9.40 -8.87 7.48
CA PHE A 73 -9.72 -7.51 7.94
C PHE A 73 -8.74 -6.52 7.33
N LEU A 74 -9.25 -5.49 6.66
CA LEU A 74 -8.44 -4.45 6.03
C LEU A 74 -8.24 -3.28 7.00
N LEU A 75 -6.98 -2.93 7.26
CA LEU A 75 -6.58 -1.84 8.15
C LEU A 75 -5.67 -0.86 7.39
N ALA A 76 -5.69 0.41 7.81
CA ALA A 76 -5.03 1.48 7.08
C ALA A 76 -3.49 1.47 7.22
N GLY A 77 -2.94 0.85 8.26
CA GLY A 77 -1.51 0.88 8.52
C GLY A 77 -0.99 -0.28 9.36
N GLY A 78 0.33 -0.50 9.28
CA GLY A 78 1.01 -1.62 9.94
C GLY A 78 0.99 -1.54 11.47
N THR A 79 1.24 -0.36 12.05
CA THR A 79 1.21 -0.19 13.51
C THR A 79 -0.15 -0.53 14.10
N GLN A 80 -1.24 -0.06 13.47
CA GLN A 80 -2.60 -0.39 13.89
C GLN A 80 -2.86 -1.89 13.77
N THR A 81 -2.41 -2.51 12.68
CA THR A 81 -2.54 -3.96 12.46
C THR A 81 -1.86 -4.77 13.56
N ASN A 82 -0.62 -4.42 13.91
CA ASN A 82 0.12 -5.12 14.95
C ASN A 82 -0.55 -4.98 16.32
N VAL A 83 -0.96 -3.76 16.69
CA VAL A 83 -1.63 -3.51 17.98
C VAL A 83 -2.93 -4.32 18.08
N ILE A 84 -3.78 -4.27 17.05
CA ILE A 84 -5.06 -5.00 17.06
C ILE A 84 -4.84 -6.50 17.10
N ALA A 85 -3.90 -7.03 16.32
CA ALA A 85 -3.61 -8.46 16.31
C ALA A 85 -3.11 -8.96 17.67
N ILE A 86 -2.19 -8.21 18.30
CA ILE A 86 -1.65 -8.56 19.63
C ILE A 86 -2.75 -8.52 20.70
N ASP A 87 -3.53 -7.44 20.73
CA ASP A 87 -4.62 -7.25 21.70
C ASP A 87 -5.72 -8.33 21.55
N ALA A 88 -6.02 -8.75 20.33
CA ALA A 88 -7.01 -9.78 20.07
C ALA A 88 -6.53 -11.20 20.44
N LEU A 89 -5.22 -11.45 20.41
CA LEU A 89 -4.64 -12.79 20.62
C LEU A 89 -4.19 -13.04 22.06
N LEU A 90 -3.90 -11.99 22.83
CA LEU A 90 -3.28 -12.10 24.15
C LEU A 90 -4.21 -11.66 25.29
N ALA A 91 -4.11 -12.35 26.42
CA ALA A 91 -4.65 -11.86 27.68
C ALA A 91 -3.80 -10.68 28.21
N PRO A 92 -4.32 -9.82 29.11
CA PRO A 92 -3.62 -8.64 29.61
C PRO A 92 -2.27 -8.89 30.31
N TRP A 93 -1.99 -10.13 30.71
CA TRP A 93 -0.75 -10.53 31.40
C TRP A 93 0.20 -11.35 30.50
N GLU A 94 -0.17 -11.60 29.24
CA GLU A 94 0.67 -12.28 28.27
C GLU A 94 1.55 -11.26 27.53
N GLY A 95 2.71 -11.72 27.04
CA GLY A 95 3.70 -10.88 26.36
C GLY A 95 3.95 -11.33 24.93
N VAL A 96 4.34 -10.39 24.06
CA VAL A 96 4.78 -10.66 22.68
C VAL A 96 6.30 -10.47 22.57
N VAL A 97 6.96 -11.33 21.79
CA VAL A 97 8.39 -11.19 21.45
C VAL A 97 8.49 -10.68 20.02
N ALA A 98 9.31 -9.66 19.79
CA ALA A 98 9.53 -9.01 18.50
C ALA A 98 11.02 -8.96 18.17
#